data_AF-A0A3N2QZL3-F1
#
_entry.id   AF-A0A3N2QZL3-F1
#
_cell.length_a   1.000
_cell.length_b   1.000
_cell.length_c   1.000
_cell.angle_alpha   90.00
_cell.angle_beta   90.00
_cell.angle_gamma   90.00
#
_symmetry.space_group_name_H-M   'P 1'
#
loop_
_entity.id
_entity.type
_entity.pdbx_description
1 polymer ?
#
loop_
_entity_poly.entity_id
_entity_poly.type
_entity_poly.pdbx_seq_one_letter_code
_entity_poly.pdbx_strand_id
1 'polypeptide(L)'
;MYRQRETLQGLIEIFDKTKNSSQEYRAFNTTAFQLPNYSFISQNFESLDFLIEKGKANNYLDISISQESFEQAISSIEDRSHCLENEIFPILANKKTPGSKAYTYELIEILGSALYTKTINLTDEMYRVVYKNKEKIENEIEKLFITAKDLYPKKSFVYPDDKPAPSLQK
;
A
#
# COMPACT_ATOMS: atom_id res chain seq x y z
N MET A 1 10.43 -8.70 -0.18
CA MET A 1 9.35 -8.33 0.76
C MET A 1 9.74 -7.18 1.67
N TYR A 2 10.91 -7.19 2.32
CA TYR A 2 11.32 -6.08 3.21
C TYR A 2 11.28 -4.70 2.55
N ARG A 3 11.84 -4.57 1.34
CA ARG A 3 11.79 -3.30 0.58
C ARG A 3 10.36 -2.84 0.26
N GLN A 4 9.42 -3.78 0.07
CA GLN A 4 8.01 -3.48 -0.15
C GLN A 4 7.35 -2.97 1.15
N ARG A 5 7.68 -3.57 2.29
CA ARG A 5 7.28 -3.07 3.62
C ARG A 5 7.71 -1.62 3.82
N GLU A 6 9.00 -1.33 3.60
CA GLU A 6 9.55 0.03 3.76
C GLU A 6 8.89 1.03 2.81
N THR A 7 8.61 0.60 1.57
CA THR A 7 7.89 1.41 0.60
C THR A 7 6.49 1.79 1.11
N LEU A 8 5.72 0.82 1.59
CA LEU A 8 4.39 1.08 2.13
C LEU A 8 4.44 1.88 3.43
N GLN A 9 5.44 1.65 4.29
CA GLN A 9 5.63 2.42 5.52
C GLN A 9 5.84 3.91 5.22
N GLY A 10 6.72 4.24 4.25
CA GLY A 10 6.94 5.62 3.84
C GLY A 10 5.68 6.30 3.27
N LEU A 11 4.86 5.55 2.52
CA LEU A 11 3.58 6.05 2.01
C LEU A 11 2.57 6.27 3.15
N ILE A 12 2.49 5.33 4.09
CA ILE A 12 1.61 5.41 5.26
C ILE A 12 1.95 6.61 6.14
N GLU A 13 3.22 6.96 6.34
CA GLU A 13 3.61 8.16 7.09
C GLU A 13 3.03 9.45 6.49
N ILE A 14 2.85 9.49 5.17
CA ILE A 14 2.20 10.60 4.49
C ILE A 14 0.69 10.56 4.73
N PHE A 15 0.08 9.38 4.60
CA PHE A 15 -1.37 9.19 4.75
C PHE A 15 -1.85 9.39 6.20
N ASP A 16 -1.00 9.06 7.16
CA ASP A 16 -1.24 9.21 8.60
C ASP A 16 -1.52 10.66 9.01
N LYS A 17 -1.05 11.64 8.22
CA LYS A 17 -1.33 13.07 8.44
C LYS A 17 -2.81 13.41 8.31
N THR A 18 -3.57 12.63 7.54
CA THR A 18 -4.99 12.89 7.25
C THR A 18 -5.89 11.69 7.57
N LYS A 19 -5.36 10.59 8.11
CA LYS A 19 -6.14 9.36 8.37
C LYS A 19 -7.36 9.56 9.28
N ASN A 20 -7.24 10.43 10.28
CA ASN A 20 -8.29 10.72 11.26
C ASN A 20 -9.24 11.84 10.81
N SER A 21 -9.03 12.39 9.61
CA SER A 21 -9.93 13.39 9.02
C SER A 21 -11.14 12.72 8.37
N SER A 22 -12.15 13.51 7.99
CA SER A 22 -13.31 12.98 7.26
C SER A 22 -12.90 12.38 5.90
N GLN A 23 -13.75 11.52 5.33
CA GLN A 23 -13.54 10.91 4.01
C GLN A 23 -13.34 11.98 2.93
N GLU A 24 -14.17 13.02 2.96
CA GLU A 24 -14.11 14.16 2.06
C GLU A 24 -12.79 14.91 2.22
N TYR A 25 -12.37 15.16 3.46
CA TYR A 25 -11.12 15.85 3.71
C TYR A 25 -9.95 15.06 3.11
N ARG A 26 -9.87 13.75 3.32
CA ARG A 26 -8.84 12.90 2.70
C ARG A 26 -8.92 12.95 1.18
N ALA A 27 -10.11 12.83 0.61
CA ALA A 27 -10.33 12.76 -0.83
C ALA A 27 -9.76 13.97 -1.58
N PHE A 28 -9.93 15.18 -1.03
CA PHE A 28 -9.58 16.42 -1.72
C PHE A 28 -8.34 17.14 -1.16
N ASN A 29 -7.81 16.72 0.00
CA ASN A 29 -6.63 17.35 0.61
C ASN A 29 -5.39 16.44 0.65
N THR A 30 -5.52 15.15 0.36
CA THR A 30 -4.35 14.29 0.12
C THR A 30 -3.78 14.61 -1.27
N THR A 31 -2.48 14.86 -1.38
CA THR A 31 -1.83 15.23 -2.66
C THR A 31 -1.87 14.09 -3.67
N ALA A 32 -1.82 14.39 -4.97
CA ALA A 32 -1.53 13.38 -5.98
C ALA A 32 -0.07 12.90 -5.80
N PHE A 33 0.19 11.62 -6.08
CA PHE A 33 1.51 11.02 -5.97
C PHE A 33 2.01 10.59 -7.33
N GLN A 34 3.25 10.96 -7.62
CA GLN A 34 4.01 10.35 -8.70
C GLN A 34 4.90 9.27 -8.10
N LEU A 35 4.46 8.02 -8.19
CA LEU A 35 5.21 6.90 -7.65
C LEU A 35 6.40 6.54 -8.57
N PRO A 36 7.57 6.20 -7.99
CA PRO A 36 8.65 5.61 -8.77
C PRO A 36 8.23 4.21 -9.24
N ASN A 37 8.88 3.72 -10.30
CA ASN A 37 8.67 2.37 -10.78
C ASN A 37 9.18 1.35 -9.75
N TYR A 38 8.28 0.55 -9.16
CA TYR A 38 8.60 -0.45 -8.13
C TYR A 38 8.89 -1.87 -8.66
N SER A 39 9.02 -2.06 -9.97
CA SER A 39 9.34 -3.39 -10.56
C SER A 39 10.63 -4.00 -10.01
N PHE A 40 11.60 -3.18 -9.62
CA PHE A 40 12.89 -3.63 -9.08
C PHE A 40 12.81 -4.21 -7.66
N ILE A 41 11.68 -4.09 -6.96
CA ILE A 41 11.46 -4.67 -5.62
C ILE A 41 10.51 -5.87 -5.62
N SER A 42 10.02 -6.28 -6.80
CA SER A 42 9.24 -7.51 -6.96
C SER A 42 10.02 -8.75 -6.54
N GLN A 43 9.31 -9.75 -6.01
CA GLN A 43 9.95 -11.01 -5.62
C GLN A 43 10.37 -11.81 -6.85
N ASN A 44 11.57 -12.39 -6.80
CA ASN A 44 11.99 -13.40 -7.77
C ASN A 44 11.45 -14.77 -7.35
N PHE A 45 10.32 -15.19 -7.91
CA PHE A 45 9.66 -16.44 -7.53
C PHE A 45 10.43 -17.70 -7.93
N GLU A 46 11.20 -17.68 -9.02
CA GLU A 46 12.06 -18.81 -9.40
C GLU A 46 13.08 -19.12 -8.29
N SER A 47 13.59 -18.07 -7.62
CA SER A 47 14.50 -18.23 -6.48
C SER A 47 13.84 -18.84 -5.23
N LEU A 48 12.51 -18.93 -5.20
CA LEU A 48 11.70 -19.46 -4.11
C LEU A 48 11.16 -20.88 -4.37
N ASP A 49 11.41 -21.47 -5.54
CA ASP A 49 10.91 -22.80 -5.91
C ASP A 49 11.37 -23.91 -4.93
N PHE A 50 12.51 -23.71 -4.26
CA PHE A 50 12.99 -24.61 -3.21
C PHE A 50 11.98 -24.76 -2.06
N LEU A 51 11.10 -23.78 -1.81
CA LEU A 51 10.04 -23.90 -0.80
C LEU A 51 9.09 -25.04 -1.17
N ILE A 52 8.80 -25.23 -2.46
CA ILE A 52 7.96 -26.32 -2.94
C ILE A 52 8.67 -27.65 -2.69
N GLU A 53 9.94 -27.76 -3.07
CA GLU A 53 10.76 -28.97 -2.85
C GLU A 53 10.89 -29.35 -1.36
N LYS A 54 10.86 -28.35 -0.47
CA LYS A 54 10.91 -28.54 0.98
C LYS A 54 9.54 -28.71 1.65
N GLY A 55 8.48 -28.90 0.86
CA GLY A 55 7.12 -29.14 1.38
C GLY A 55 6.47 -27.89 2.01
N LYS A 56 6.94 -26.70 1.65
CA LYS A 56 6.45 -25.39 2.11
C LYS A 56 5.69 -24.66 0.99
N ALA A 57 4.95 -25.38 0.16
CA ALA A 57 4.20 -24.82 -0.97
C ALA A 57 3.20 -23.73 -0.56
N ASN A 58 2.57 -23.85 0.62
CA ASN A 58 1.68 -22.82 1.14
C ASN A 58 2.41 -21.48 1.38
N ASN A 59 3.65 -21.51 1.86
CA ASN A 59 4.46 -20.31 2.03
C ASN A 59 4.77 -19.65 0.69
N TYR A 60 5.10 -20.45 -0.33
CA TYR A 60 5.32 -19.94 -1.68
C TYR A 60 4.07 -19.21 -2.20
N LEU A 61 2.90 -19.84 -2.05
CA LEU A 61 1.63 -19.26 -2.46
C LEU A 61 1.31 -17.97 -1.69
N ASP A 62 1.47 -17.97 -0.36
CA ASP A 62 1.22 -16.80 0.48
C ASP A 62 2.09 -15.59 0.05
N ILE A 63 3.36 -15.83 -0.32
CA ILE A 63 4.27 -14.79 -0.84
C ILE A 63 3.78 -14.29 -2.21
N SER A 64 3.30 -15.17 -3.09
CA SER A 64 2.73 -14.79 -4.38
C SER A 64 1.54 -13.87 -4.21
N ILE A 65 0.59 -14.25 -3.36
CA ILE A 65 -0.59 -13.42 -3.07
C ILE A 65 -0.16 -12.11 -2.39
N SER A 66 0.88 -12.12 -1.55
CA SER A 66 1.43 -10.90 -0.94
C SER A 66 2.00 -9.94 -2.00
N GLN A 67 2.74 -10.45 -2.98
CA GLN A 67 3.25 -9.67 -4.12
C GLN A 67 2.11 -9.03 -4.92
N GLU A 68 1.10 -9.80 -5.33
CA GLU A 68 -0.05 -9.28 -6.06
C GLU A 68 -0.78 -8.19 -5.26
N SER A 69 -0.92 -8.42 -3.96
CA SER A 69 -1.56 -7.44 -3.08
C SER A 69 -0.73 -6.14 -3.01
N PHE A 70 0.61 -6.23 -3.04
CA PHE A 70 1.50 -5.06 -3.03
C PHE A 70 1.32 -4.25 -4.31
N GLU A 71 1.28 -4.94 -5.46
CA GLU A 71 1.01 -4.31 -6.76
C GLU A 71 -0.35 -3.63 -6.78
N GLN A 72 -1.38 -4.24 -6.18
CA GLN A 72 -2.70 -3.63 -6.01
C GLN A 72 -2.64 -2.35 -5.17
N ALA A 73 -1.82 -2.32 -4.11
CA ALA A 73 -1.64 -1.12 -3.29
C ALA A 73 -1.04 0.04 -4.11
N ILE A 74 0.01 -0.25 -4.89
CA ILE A 74 0.62 0.73 -5.79
C ILE A 74 -0.39 1.23 -6.84
N SER A 75 -1.08 0.30 -7.52
CA SER A 75 -2.11 0.63 -8.52
C SER A 75 -3.22 1.52 -7.94
N SER A 76 -3.68 1.27 -6.71
CA SER A 76 -4.73 2.08 -6.09
C SER A 76 -4.30 3.54 -5.85
N ILE A 77 -3.02 3.77 -5.57
CA ILE A 77 -2.46 5.11 -5.42
C ILE A 77 -2.36 5.81 -6.78
N GLU A 78 -1.94 5.07 -7.80
CA GLU A 78 -1.84 5.57 -9.17
C GLU A 78 -3.22 5.94 -9.72
N ASP A 79 -4.23 5.09 -9.58
CA ASP A 79 -5.61 5.35 -10.02
C ASP A 79 -6.17 6.62 -9.36
N ARG A 80 -5.96 6.76 -8.05
CA ARG A 80 -6.41 7.94 -7.30
C ARG A 80 -5.66 9.19 -7.74
N SER A 81 -4.34 9.10 -7.95
CA SER A 81 -3.52 10.24 -8.39
C SER A 81 -3.86 10.66 -9.81
N HIS A 82 -4.08 9.70 -10.70
CA HIS A 82 -4.52 9.93 -12.07
C HIS A 82 -5.88 10.64 -12.12
N CYS A 83 -6.84 10.22 -11.29
CA CYS A 83 -8.14 10.90 -11.15
C CYS A 83 -7.95 12.36 -10.72
N LEU A 84 -7.10 12.62 -9.72
CA LEU A 84 -6.84 13.99 -9.28
C LEU A 84 -6.23 14.85 -10.39
N GLU A 85 -5.18 14.36 -11.03
CA GLU A 85 -4.40 15.14 -12.00
C GLU A 85 -5.16 15.41 -13.29
N ASN A 86 -5.92 14.43 -13.79
CA ASN A 86 -6.54 14.50 -15.10
C ASN A 86 -8.02 14.91 -15.06
N GLU A 87 -8.71 14.69 -13.94
CA GLU A 87 -10.14 14.99 -13.83
C GLU A 87 -10.42 16.13 -12.84
N ILE A 88 -9.77 16.18 -11.67
CA ILE A 88 -10.10 17.15 -10.61
C ILE A 88 -9.37 18.48 -10.79
N PHE A 89 -8.03 18.46 -10.83
CA PHE A 89 -7.21 19.67 -10.86
C PHE A 89 -7.49 20.57 -12.07
N PRO A 90 -7.75 20.06 -13.29
CA PRO A 90 -8.12 20.91 -14.41
C PRO A 90 -9.42 21.68 -14.17
N ILE A 91 -10.41 21.06 -13.53
CA ILE A 91 -11.70 21.71 -13.21
C ILE A 91 -11.49 22.79 -12.14
N LEU A 92 -10.77 22.47 -11.06
CA LEU A 92 -10.52 23.41 -9.96
C LEU A 92 -9.68 24.62 -10.41
N ALA A 93 -8.68 24.40 -11.26
CA ALA A 93 -7.84 25.47 -11.81
C ALA A 93 -8.66 26.47 -12.65
N ASN A 94 -9.61 25.97 -13.45
CA ASN A 94 -10.47 26.81 -14.29
C ASN A 94 -11.45 27.67 -13.49
N LYS A 95 -11.83 27.25 -12.28
CA LYS A 95 -12.80 27.97 -11.43
C LYS A 95 -12.17 29.00 -10.49
N LYS A 96 -10.83 29.17 -10.50
CA LYS A 96 -10.08 30.05 -9.58
C LYS A 96 -10.45 29.82 -8.10
N THR A 97 -10.86 28.61 -7.74
CA THR A 97 -11.26 28.29 -6.38
C THR A 97 -10.01 28.30 -5.49
N PRO A 98 -9.94 29.11 -4.42
CA PRO A 98 -8.80 29.14 -3.54
C PRO A 98 -8.59 27.75 -2.91
N GLY A 99 -7.43 27.16 -3.15
CA GLY A 99 -7.05 25.90 -2.53
C GLY A 99 -7.01 26.04 -1.01
N SER A 100 -7.99 25.47 -0.32
CA SER A 100 -7.94 24.96 1.06
C SER A 100 -9.29 24.94 1.78
N LYS A 101 -10.37 25.53 1.24
CA LYS A 101 -11.65 25.66 1.98
C LYS A 101 -12.92 25.61 1.11
N ALA A 102 -12.95 24.82 0.04
CA ALA A 102 -14.22 24.59 -0.64
C ALA A 102 -15.12 23.73 0.26
N TYR A 103 -16.32 24.22 0.57
CA TYR A 103 -17.29 23.47 1.37
C TYR A 103 -17.84 22.30 0.53
N THR A 104 -18.29 21.22 1.17
CA THR A 104 -18.79 19.99 0.52
C THR A 104 -19.78 20.27 -0.61
N TYR A 105 -20.69 21.22 -0.42
CA TYR A 105 -21.68 21.60 -1.44
C TYR A 105 -21.05 22.26 -2.66
N GLU A 106 -20.09 23.17 -2.47
CA GLU A 106 -19.38 23.84 -3.56
C GLU A 106 -18.57 22.86 -4.41
N LEU A 107 -17.95 21.85 -3.77
CA LEU A 107 -17.24 20.80 -4.48
C LEU A 107 -18.17 19.96 -5.36
N ILE A 108 -19.37 19.62 -4.87
CA ILE A 108 -20.35 18.87 -5.66
C ILE A 108 -20.84 19.70 -6.86
N GLU A 109 -21.09 21.00 -6.68
CA GLU A 109 -21.51 21.87 -7.78
C GLU A 109 -20.40 22.05 -8.83
N ILE A 110 -19.14 22.15 -8.40
CA ILE A 110 -18.00 22.34 -9.30
C ILE A 110 -17.66 21.05 -10.07
N LEU A 111 -17.61 19.91 -9.38
CA LEU A 111 -17.14 18.64 -9.93
C LEU A 111 -18.25 17.77 -10.52
N GLY A 112 -19.49 17.96 -10.06
CA GLY A 112 -20.59 17.03 -10.29
C GLY A 112 -20.56 15.84 -9.32
N SER A 113 -21.75 15.30 -9.00
CA SER A 113 -21.94 14.24 -8.01
C SER A 113 -21.20 12.94 -8.33
N ALA A 114 -21.08 12.59 -9.61
CA ALA A 114 -20.40 11.37 -10.06
C ALA A 114 -18.90 11.43 -9.76
N LEU A 115 -18.23 12.52 -10.16
CA LEU A 115 -16.79 12.71 -9.97
C LEU A 115 -16.43 12.91 -8.49
N TYR A 116 -17.29 13.62 -7.75
CA TYR A 116 -17.18 13.76 -6.29
C TYR A 116 -17.17 12.39 -5.59
N THR A 117 -18.20 11.57 -5.86
CA THR A 117 -18.33 10.21 -5.27
C THR A 117 -17.17 9.31 -5.69
N LYS A 118 -16.78 9.34 -6.98
CA LYS A 118 -15.63 8.58 -7.49
C LYS A 118 -14.35 8.91 -6.71
N THR A 119 -14.08 10.17 -6.45
CA THR A 119 -12.85 10.61 -5.76
C THR A 119 -12.80 10.14 -4.32
N ILE A 120 -13.94 10.18 -3.62
CA ILE A 120 -14.06 9.63 -2.27
C ILE A 120 -13.78 8.12 -2.27
N ASN A 121 -14.46 7.38 -3.16
CA ASN A 121 -14.32 5.93 -3.24
C ASN A 121 -12.88 5.50 -3.57
N LEU A 122 -12.24 6.16 -4.54
CA LEU A 122 -10.83 5.88 -4.88
C LEU A 122 -9.90 6.15 -3.70
N THR A 123 -10.14 7.25 -2.97
CA THR A 123 -9.31 7.58 -1.81
C THR A 123 -9.50 6.59 -0.67
N ASP A 124 -10.73 6.21 -0.35
CA ASP A 124 -11.00 5.22 0.69
C ASP A 124 -10.42 3.84 0.34
N GLU A 125 -10.56 3.43 -0.92
CA GLU A 125 -9.97 2.18 -1.39
C GLU A 125 -8.45 2.21 -1.29
N MET A 126 -7.81 3.31 -1.72
CA MET A 126 -6.37 3.50 -1.59
C MET A 126 -5.89 3.34 -0.14
N TYR A 127 -6.53 4.01 0.82
CA TYR A 127 -6.19 3.85 2.24
C TYR A 127 -6.38 2.38 2.65
N ARG A 128 -7.56 1.81 2.40
CA ARG A 128 -7.88 0.45 2.81
C ARG A 128 -6.85 -0.57 2.31
N VAL A 129 -6.50 -0.50 1.02
CA VAL A 129 -5.57 -1.46 0.40
C VAL A 129 -4.16 -1.24 0.93
N VAL A 130 -3.67 0.00 1.02
CA VAL A 130 -2.30 0.29 1.46
C VAL A 130 -2.06 -0.15 2.91
N TYR A 131 -2.94 0.21 3.84
CA TYR A 131 -2.79 -0.18 5.25
C TYR A 131 -2.90 -1.70 5.43
N LYS A 132 -3.91 -2.34 4.79
CA LYS A 132 -4.08 -3.79 4.86
C LYS A 132 -2.87 -4.52 4.26
N ASN A 133 -2.31 -4.00 3.18
CA ASN A 133 -1.17 -4.64 2.54
C ASN A 133 0.09 -4.57 3.41
N LYS A 134 0.34 -3.43 4.05
CA LYS A 134 1.47 -3.27 4.96
C LYS A 134 1.44 -4.33 6.07
N GLU A 135 0.29 -4.48 6.73
CA GLU A 135 0.08 -5.52 7.75
C GLU A 135 0.31 -6.94 7.20
N LYS A 136 -0.22 -7.22 6.00
CA LYS A 136 -0.02 -8.53 5.35
C LYS A 136 1.45 -8.81 5.08
N ILE A 137 2.21 -7.86 4.54
CA ILE A 137 3.64 -8.03 4.28
C ILE A 137 4.41 -8.26 5.59
N GLU A 138 4.07 -7.55 6.66
CA GLU A 138 4.69 -7.75 7.98
C GLU A 138 4.48 -9.19 8.48
N ASN A 139 3.25 -9.69 8.41
CA ASN A 139 2.92 -11.07 8.80
C ASN A 139 3.66 -12.11 7.94
N GLU A 140 3.77 -11.88 6.63
CA GLU A 140 4.46 -12.80 5.73
C GLU A 140 5.99 -12.81 5.95
N ILE A 141 6.59 -11.67 6.29
CA ILE A 141 8.00 -11.60 6.71
C ILE A 141 8.23 -12.46 7.95
N GLU A 142 7.33 -12.39 8.94
CA GLU A 142 7.42 -13.22 10.16
C GLU A 142 7.30 -14.71 9.85
N LYS A 143 6.31 -15.12 9.06
CA LYS A 143 6.14 -16.52 8.62
C LYS A 143 7.35 -17.04 7.86
N LEU A 144 7.91 -16.23 6.97
CA LEU A 144 9.13 -16.54 6.22
C LEU A 144 10.31 -16.77 7.16
N PHE A 145 10.46 -15.92 8.17
CA PHE A 145 11.53 -16.05 9.15
C PHE A 145 11.40 -17.35 9.96
N ILE A 146 10.20 -17.67 10.45
CA ILE A 146 9.90 -18.92 11.15
C ILE A 146 10.26 -20.13 10.27
N THR A 147 9.87 -20.07 9.00
CA THR A 147 10.13 -21.14 8.03
C THR A 147 11.63 -21.28 7.73
N ALA A 148 12.35 -20.17 7.63
CA ALA A 148 13.79 -20.18 7.44
C ALA A 148 14.53 -20.82 8.63
N LYS A 149 14.08 -20.55 9.86
CA LYS A 149 14.62 -21.18 11.08
C LYS A 149 14.33 -22.67 11.16
N ASP A 150 13.13 -23.10 10.74
CA ASP A 150 12.75 -24.51 10.65
C ASP A 150 13.63 -25.27 9.63
N LEU A 151 13.80 -24.70 8.44
CA LEU A 151 14.60 -25.31 7.37
C LEU A 151 16.10 -25.29 7.66
N TYR A 152 16.60 -24.29 8.39
CA TYR A 152 18.02 -24.09 8.63
C TYR A 152 18.31 -23.76 10.11
N PRO A 153 18.11 -24.71 11.04
CA PRO A 153 18.18 -24.45 12.49
C PRO A 153 19.56 -24.01 12.98
N LYS A 154 20.62 -24.36 12.26
CA LYS A 154 22.01 -23.99 12.59
C LYS A 154 22.44 -22.63 12.01
N LYS A 155 21.57 -21.93 11.29
CA LYS A 155 21.87 -20.64 10.67
C LYS A 155 21.34 -19.48 11.51
N SER A 156 22.15 -18.43 11.60
CA SER A 156 21.69 -17.14 12.08
C SER A 156 21.00 -16.39 10.94
N PHE A 157 19.89 -15.72 11.26
CA PHE A 157 19.14 -14.88 10.33
C PHE A 157 19.01 -13.52 10.98
N VAL A 158 19.22 -12.47 10.20
CA VAL A 158 19.05 -11.09 10.65
C VAL A 158 17.57 -10.76 10.57
N TYR A 159 16.96 -10.41 11.70
CA TYR A 159 15.62 -9.84 11.68
C TYR A 159 15.72 -8.37 11.30
N PRO A 160 14.83 -7.85 10.45
CA PRO A 160 15.07 -6.54 9.84
C PRO A 160 14.79 -5.32 10.73
N ASP A 161 14.18 -5.53 11.89
CA ASP A 161 14.07 -4.53 12.95
C ASP A 161 14.83 -5.09 14.15
N ASP A 162 15.42 -4.27 15.01
CA ASP A 162 16.09 -4.69 16.27
C ASP A 162 15.17 -5.42 17.28
N LYS A 163 13.99 -5.87 16.84
CA LYS A 163 13.08 -6.75 17.57
C LYS A 163 13.67 -8.16 17.65
N PRO A 164 13.54 -8.83 18.82
CA PRO A 164 13.91 -10.23 18.92
C PRO A 164 13.09 -11.05 17.93
N ALA A 165 13.78 -11.94 17.21
CA ALA A 165 13.16 -12.87 16.29
C ALA A 165 11.98 -13.61 16.95
N PRO A 166 10.85 -13.83 16.24
CA PRO A 166 9.76 -14.65 16.74
C PRO A 166 10.32 -16.02 17.16
N SER A 167 10.11 -16.39 18.43
CA SER A 167 10.52 -17.69 18.92
C SER A 167 9.62 -18.78 18.33
N LEU A 168 10.21 -19.91 17.96
CA LEU A 168 9.43 -21.11 17.66
C LEU A 168 8.67 -21.50 18.93
N GLN A 169 7.35 -21.35 18.94
CA GLN A 169 6.53 -21.99 19.94
C GLN A 169 6.66 -23.50 19.73
N LYS A 170 7.32 -24.18 20.67
CA LYS A 170 7.44 -25.64 20.72
C LYS A 170 6.18 -26.26 21.27
#